data_AF-A0A396L4A7-F1
#
_entry.id   AF-A0A396L4A7-F1
#
_cell.length_a   1.000
_cell.length_b   1.000
_cell.length_c   1.000
_cell.angle_alpha   90.00
_cell.angle_beta   90.00
_cell.angle_gamma   90.00
#
_symmetry.space_group_name_H-M   'P 1'
#
loop_
_entity.id
_entity.type
_entity.pdbx_description
1 polymer ?
#
loop_
_entity_poly.entity_id
_entity_poly.type
_entity_poly.pdbx_seq_one_letter_code
_entity_poly.pdbx_strand_id
1 'polypeptide(L)' 'MIAFGYEKDNDEEKLMKLSETTLQCNNEELDRIIDFLNRIKNTNYEAGDHYHYRDFNKKWTSEESDFIIFLEEDVESSR' A
#
# COMPACT_ATOMS: atom_id res chain seq x y z
N MET A 1 -1.51 -11.18 2.41
CA MET A 1 -1.38 -9.91 1.69
C MET A 1 -1.52 -10.19 0.19
N ILE A 2 -2.59 -9.71 -0.43
CA ILE A 2 -2.72 -9.73 -1.89
C ILE A 2 -2.21 -8.38 -2.38
N ALA A 3 -1.22 -8.37 -3.25
CA ALA A 3 -0.71 -7.15 -3.84
C ALA A 3 -1.40 -6.91 -5.19
N PHE A 4 -1.76 -5.65 -5.44
CA PHE A 4 -2.21 -5.21 -6.74
C PHE A 4 -1.36 -4.03 -7.18
N GLY A 5 -1.24 -3.85 -8.49
CA GLY A 5 -0.52 -2.74 -9.08
C GLY A 5 -1.20 -2.24 -10.35
N TYR A 6 -0.70 -1.12 -10.84
CA TYR A 6 -1.03 -0.55 -12.13
C TYR A 6 0.26 -0.43 -12.94
N GLU A 7 0.16 -0.58 -14.25
CA GLU A 7 1.29 -0.35 -15.15
C GLU A 7 1.49 1.17 -15.31
N LYS A 8 2.72 1.66 -15.08
CA LYS A 8 3.06 3.07 -15.33
C LYS A 8 2.98 3.33 -16.84
N ASP A 9 2.37 4.45 -17.23
CA ASP A 9 2.25 4.93 -18.62
C ASP A 9 1.29 4.15 -19.55
N ASN A 10 0.36 3.37 -18.99
CA ASN A 10 -0.77 2.84 -19.75
C ASN A 10 -2.00 3.73 -19.55
N ASP A 11 -2.58 4.24 -20.64
CA ASP A 11 -3.81 5.05 -20.61
C ASP A 11 -5.00 4.27 -20.02
N GLU A 12 -4.92 2.94 -20.03
CA GLU A 12 -5.84 2.07 -19.30
C GLU A 12 -5.22 1.72 -17.94
N GLU A 13 -5.66 2.40 -16.87
CA GLU A 13 -5.35 2.06 -15.46
C GLU A 13 -5.91 0.67 -15.10
N LYS A 14 -5.33 -0.38 -15.64
CA LYS A 14 -5.80 -1.75 -15.44
C LYS A 14 -5.17 -2.31 -14.17
N LEU A 15 -6.00 -2.44 -13.14
CA LEU A 15 -5.63 -3.09 -11.89
C LEU A 15 -5.22 -4.55 -12.16
N MET A 16 -3.99 -4.91 -11.77
CA MET A 16 -3.46 -6.25 -11.92
C MET A 16 -3.07 -6.85 -10.57
N LYS A 17 -3.43 -8.12 -10.35
CA LYS A 17 -3.00 -8.89 -9.18
C LYS A 17 -1.54 -9.29 -9.36
N LEU A 18 -0.69 -8.88 -8.43
CA LEU A 18 0.73 -9.19 -8.42
C LEU A 18 0.95 -10.49 -7.64
N SER A 19 1.64 -11.45 -8.24
CA SER A 19 2.02 -12.71 -7.57
C SER A 19 3.18 -12.51 -6.59
N GLU A 20 4.08 -11.58 -6.93
CA GLU A 20 5.21 -11.12 -6.13
C GLU A 20 5.53 -9.70 -6.58
N THR A 21 5.94 -8.83 -5.66
CA THR A 21 6.42 -7.48 -5.98
C THR A 21 7.75 -7.26 -5.28
N THR A 22 8.69 -6.62 -5.97
CA THR A 22 9.99 -6.25 -5.41
C THR A 22 10.04 -4.74 -5.29
N LEU A 23 10.24 -4.27 -4.05
CA LEU A 23 10.44 -2.86 -3.79
C LEU A 23 11.94 -2.57 -3.65
N GLN A 24 12.47 -1.73 -4.54
CA GLN A 24 13.81 -1.18 -4.39
C GLN A 24 13.73 0.08 -3.55
N CYS A 25 14.38 0.06 -2.39
CA CYS A 25 14.43 1.19 -1.47
C CYS A 25 15.79 1.25 -0.77
N ASN A 26 16.19 2.45 -0.39
CA ASN A 26 17.30 2.65 0.55
C ASN A 26 16.82 2.48 2.01
N ASN A 27 17.76 2.48 2.96
CA ASN A 27 17.44 2.26 4.37
C ASN A 27 16.46 3.31 4.92
N GLU A 28 16.58 4.58 4.54
CA GLU A 28 15.66 5.62 5.02
C GLU A 28 14.24 5.44 4.49
N GLU A 29 14.11 5.03 3.23
CA GLU A 29 12.82 4.71 2.60
C GLU A 29 12.19 3.49 3.26
N LEU A 30 12.98 2.45 3.52
CA LEU A 30 12.53 1.25 4.23
C LEU A 30 12.02 1.59 5.63
N ASP A 31 12.75 2.40 6.40
CA ASP A 31 12.33 2.84 7.74
C ASP A 31 10.99 3.60 7.69
N ARG A 32 10.80 4.50 6.70
CA ARG A 32 9.52 5.22 6.53
C ARG A 32 8.36 4.30 6.19
N ILE A 33 8.59 3.26 5.38
CA ILE A 33 7.56 2.27 5.04
C ILE A 33 7.20 1.45 6.29
N ILE A 34 8.19 1.03 7.08
CA ILE A 34 7.96 0.33 8.34
C ILE A 34 7.13 1.20 9.29
N ASP A 35 7.46 2.48 9.43
CA ASP A 35 6.71 3.42 10.26
C ASP A 35 5.26 3.59 9.79
N PHE A 36 5.04 3.70 8.47
CA PHE A 36 3.71 3.76 7.88
C PHE A 36 2.87 2.50 8.21
N LEU A 37 3.45 1.32 8.01
CA LEU A 37 2.79 0.04 8.30
C LEU A 37 2.48 -0.10 9.79
N ASN A 38 3.41 0.27 10.67
CA ASN A 38 3.21 0.27 12.11
C ASN A 38 2.10 1.23 12.54
N ARG A 39 1.96 2.37 11.87
CA ARG A 39 0.88 3.33 12.16
C ARG A 39 -0.49 2.74 11.82
N ILE A 40 -0.64 2.14 10.63
CA ILE A 40 -1.90 1.51 10.22
C ILE A 40 -2.26 0.38 11.19
N LYS A 41 -1.29 -0.48 11.54
CA LYS A 41 -1.48 -1.58 12.48
C LYS A 41 -2.05 -1.13 13.85
N ASN A 42 -1.73 0.09 14.27
CA ASN A 42 -2.15 0.63 15.58
C ASN A 42 -3.35 1.60 15.47
N THR A 43 -4.01 1.67 14.33
CA THR A 43 -5.21 2.51 14.11
C THR A 43 -6.45 1.63 14.18
N ASN A 44 -7.55 2.15 14.75
CA ASN A 44 -8.86 1.49 14.61
C ASN A 44 -9.37 1.77 13.19
N TYR A 45 -9.69 0.73 12.45
CA TYR A 45 -10.15 0.82 11.07
C TYR A 45 -11.49 0.08 10.88
N GLU A 46 -12.21 0.47 9.85
CA GLU A 46 -13.36 -0.24 9.32
C GLU A 46 -12.97 -0.99 8.04
N ALA A 47 -13.70 -2.05 7.72
CA ALA A 47 -13.46 -2.75 6.46
C ALA A 47 -13.84 -1.86 5.27
N GLY A 48 -12.99 -1.89 4.24
CA GLY A 48 -13.05 -0.97 3.11
C GLY A 48 -12.18 0.28 3.29
N ASP A 49 -11.63 0.52 4.50
CA ASP A 49 -10.65 1.58 4.69
C ASP A 49 -9.40 1.32 3.85
N HIS A 50 -8.84 2.40 3.32
CA HIS A 50 -7.59 2.37 2.58
C HIS A 50 -6.68 3.52 2.97
N TYR A 51 -5.38 3.24 2.98
CA TYR A 51 -4.37 4.20 3.35
C TYR A 51 -3.31 4.26 2.26
N HIS A 52 -3.08 5.46 1.74
CA HIS A 52 -2.03 5.73 0.77
C HIS A 52 -0.73 6.11 1.47
N TYR A 53 0.39 5.56 1.01
CA TYR A 53 1.72 5.93 1.49
C TYR A 53 2.07 7.39 1.16
N ARG A 54 1.67 7.88 -0.03
CA ARG A 54 1.92 9.28 -0.44
C ARG A 54 1.31 10.31 0.52
N ASP A 55 0.19 9.98 1.17
CA ASP A 55 -0.46 10.88 2.13
C ASP A 55 0.33 10.97 3.45
N PHE A 56 1.13 9.95 3.76
CA PHE A 56 1.98 9.89 4.94
C PHE A 56 3.39 10.47 4.68
N ASN A 57 3.97 10.20 3.52
CA ASN A 57 5.31 10.66 3.17
C ASN A 57 5.29 12.08 2.58
N LYS A 58 5.54 13.10 3.40
CA LYS A 58 5.61 14.51 2.95
C LYS A 58 6.68 14.81 1.90
N LYS A 59 7.66 13.90 1.71
CA LYS A 59 8.69 14.02 0.68
C LYS A 59 8.32 13.31 -0.61
N TRP A 60 7.15 12.66 -0.66
CA TRP A 60 6.70 11.90 -1.81
C TRP A 60 6.57 12.79 -3.05
N THR A 61 6.96 12.25 -4.20
CA THR A 61 6.88 12.88 -5.51
C THR A 61 6.17 11.96 -6.49
N SER A 62 5.63 12.52 -7.59
CA SER A 62 4.94 11.74 -8.63
C SER A 62 5.81 10.71 -9.34
N GLU A 63 7.13 10.75 -9.15
CA GLU A 63 8.07 9.76 -9.68
C GLU A 63 8.21 8.52 -8.79
N GLU A 64 7.84 8.62 -7.52
CA GLU A 64 7.87 7.50 -6.58
C GLU A 64 6.59 6.65 -6.69
N SER A 65 6.72 5.35 -6.42
CA SER A 65 5.54 4.50 -6.35
C SER A 65 4.67 4.88 -5.14
N ASP A 66 3.34 4.88 -5.32
CA ASP A 66 2.41 4.92 -4.20
C ASP A 66 2.11 3.48 -3.75
N PHE A 67 1.91 3.32 -2.45
CA PHE A 67 1.62 2.04 -1.83
C PHE A 67 0.34 2.17 -1.02
N ILE A 68 -0.66 1.37 -1.39
CA ILE A 68 -2.00 1.45 -0.83
C ILE A 68 -2.24 0.19 0.00
N ILE A 69 -2.55 0.37 1.28
CA ILE A 69 -3.05 -0.70 2.14
C ILE A 69 -4.57 -0.62 2.11
N PHE A 70 -5.21 -1.66 1.57
CA PHE A 70 -6.65 -1.87 1.63
C PHE A 70 -6.97 -2.87 2.74
N LEU A 71 -7.90 -2.52 3.62
CA LEU A 71 -8.28 -3.34 4.76
C LEU A 71 -9.58 -4.06 4.44
N GLU A 72 -9.51 -5.38 4.31
CA GLU A 72 -10.67 -6.25 4.09
C GLU A 72 -11.28 -6.69 5.43
N GLU A 73 -12.56 -7.06 5.43
CA GLU A 73 -13.15 -7.73 6.58
C GLU A 73 -12.37 -9.02 6.90
N ASP A 74 -12.15 -9.28 8.18
CA ASP A 74 -11.59 -10.57 8.62
C ASP A 74 -12.54 -11.70 8.23
N VAL A 75 -12.17 -12.42 7.17
CA VAL A 75 -12.94 -13.54 6.59
C VAL A 75 -13.11 -14.70 7.59
N GLU A 76 -12.40 -14.71 8.72
CA GLU A 76 -12.49 -15.74 9.76
C GLU A 76 -13.71 -15.63 10.68
N SER A 77 -14.46 -14.53 10.68
CA SER A 77 -15.62 -14.36 11.60
C SER A 77 -16.96 -14.90 11.05
N SER A 78 -16.97 -15.56 9.88
CA SER A 78 -18.19 -16.01 9.20
C SER A 78 -18.29 -17.54 9.01
N ARG A 79 -17.64 -18.34 9.85
CA ARG A 79 -17.78 -19.81 9.85
C ARG A 79 -18.25 -20.37 11.18
#